data_AF-A0A7C6IQP1-F1
#
_entry.id   AF-A0A7C6IQP1-F1
#
_cell.length_a   1.000
_cell.length_b   1.000
_cell.length_c   1.000
_cell.angle_alpha   90.00
_cell.angle_beta   90.00
_cell.angle_gamma   90.00
#
_symmetry.space_group_name_H-M   'P 1'
#
loop_
_entity.id
_entity.type
_entity.pdbx_description
1 polymer ?
#
loop_
_entity_poly.entity_id
_entity_poly.type
_entity_poly.pdbx_seq_one_letter_code
_entity_poly.pdbx_strand_id
1 'polypeptide(L)'
;MTKSIIPESARKRVQKKRLPKQLSLIVFTLISIGLIAYAAYYYFIPKEETFVLDFYTYAEVGTEDFIETLSAKGTIIPRRVDEIASKIGGVVEEVYIKEGDDIKSGTPLL
;
A
#
# COMPACT_ATOMS: atom_id res chain seq x y z
N MET A 1 -44.13 -84.98 40.20
CA MET A 1 -43.21 -85.44 41.28
C MET A 1 -41.91 -85.79 40.55
N THR A 2 -40.75 -85.14 40.73
CA THR A 2 -39.96 -84.88 41.94
C THR A 2 -38.95 -83.73 41.72
N LYS A 3 -38.49 -83.11 42.81
CA LYS A 3 -37.65 -81.90 42.93
C LYS A 3 -36.12 -82.20 42.89
N SER A 4 -35.34 -81.09 42.89
CA SER A 4 -34.10 -80.85 43.69
C SER A 4 -32.75 -81.33 43.07
N ILE A 5 -31.57 -80.68 43.09
CA ILE A 5 -30.88 -79.64 43.92
C ILE A 5 -29.64 -79.05 43.15
N ILE A 6 -29.56 -77.70 43.00
CA ILE A 6 -28.47 -76.69 43.28
C ILE A 6 -26.98 -77.18 43.24
N PRO A 7 -25.94 -76.46 42.69
CA PRO A 7 -25.69 -75.06 43.04
C PRO A 7 -25.13 -74.02 42.05
N GLU A 8 -25.55 -72.81 42.39
CA GLU A 8 -25.03 -71.47 42.12
C GLU A 8 -23.76 -71.19 42.95
N SER A 9 -22.58 -71.70 42.56
CA SER A 9 -21.34 -71.35 43.28
C SER A 9 -20.08 -71.46 42.43
N ALA A 10 -19.76 -70.40 41.67
CA ALA A 10 -18.38 -70.07 41.32
C ALA A 10 -18.24 -68.61 40.87
N ARG A 11 -18.73 -67.63 41.65
CA ARG A 11 -18.27 -66.25 41.50
C ARG A 11 -16.82 -66.15 41.98
N LYS A 12 -15.86 -66.39 41.08
CA LYS A 12 -14.44 -66.08 41.33
C LYS A 12 -14.32 -64.57 41.56
N ARG A 13 -14.24 -64.16 42.84
CA ARG A 13 -13.77 -62.83 43.22
C ARG A 13 -12.34 -62.69 42.73
N VAL A 14 -12.15 -61.95 41.64
CA VAL A 14 -10.83 -61.56 41.13
C VAL A 14 -10.19 -60.68 42.20
N GLN A 15 -9.28 -61.25 42.99
CA GLN A 15 -8.48 -60.49 43.94
C GLN A 15 -7.58 -59.54 43.15
N LYS A 16 -7.93 -58.26 43.14
CA LYS A 16 -7.09 -57.18 42.59
C LYS A 16 -5.85 -57.08 43.46
N LYS A 17 -4.72 -57.62 42.98
CA LYS A 17 -3.39 -57.42 43.60
C LYS A 17 -3.17 -55.91 43.71
N ARG A 18 -3.13 -55.40 44.94
CA ARG A 18 -2.81 -53.98 45.19
C ARG A 18 -1.33 -53.81 44.87
N LEU A 19 -1.04 -53.04 43.82
CA LEU A 19 0.32 -52.61 43.52
C LEU A 19 0.92 -51.90 44.73
N PRO A 20 2.22 -52.04 45.01
CA PRO A 20 2.84 -51.33 46.13
C PRO A 20 2.64 -49.83 45.91
N LYS A 21 2.20 -49.11 46.95
CA LYS A 21 1.78 -47.69 46.87
C LYS A 21 2.81 -46.79 46.16
N GLN A 22 4.09 -47.14 46.25
CA GLN A 22 5.20 -46.46 45.57
C GLN A 22 5.13 -46.58 44.04
N LEU A 23 4.77 -47.74 43.50
CA LEU A 23 4.64 -47.93 42.05
C LEU A 23 3.44 -47.15 41.49
N SER A 24 2.35 -47.08 42.25
CA SER A 24 1.18 -46.27 41.87
C SER A 24 1.51 -44.78 41.80
N LEU A 25 2.37 -44.29 42.70
CA LEU A 25 2.78 -42.90 42.73
C LEU A 25 3.71 -42.60 41.55
N ILE A 26 4.67 -43.47 41.25
CA ILE A 26 5.57 -43.34 40.09
C ILE A 26 4.77 -43.31 38.78
N VAL A 27 3.81 -44.21 38.61
CA VAL A 27 2.95 -44.25 37.42
C VAL A 27 2.10 -42.97 37.30
N PHE A 28 1.52 -42.49 38.39
CA PHE A 28 0.75 -41.24 38.39
C PHE A 28 1.60 -40.02 38.01
N THR A 29 2.83 -39.93 38.53
CA THR A 29 3.77 -38.86 38.21
C THR A 29 4.18 -38.90 36.74
N LEU A 30 4.50 -40.08 36.19
CA LEU A 30 4.84 -40.24 34.78
C LEU A 30 3.68 -39.83 33.86
N ILE A 31 2.45 -40.23 34.21
CA ILE A 31 1.25 -39.82 33.48
C ILE A 31 1.07 -38.31 33.53
N SER A 32 1.22 -37.71 34.72
CA SER A 32 1.11 -36.26 34.91
C SER A 32 2.13 -35.49 34.06
N ILE A 33 3.39 -35.92 34.06
CA ILE A 33 4.46 -35.32 33.25
C ILE A 33 4.14 -35.46 31.75
N GLY A 34 3.70 -36.64 31.31
CA GLY A 34 3.34 -36.88 29.92
C GLY A 34 2.17 -36.00 29.45
N LEU A 35 1.16 -35.81 30.29
CA LEU A 35 0.00 -34.98 29.98
C LEU A 35 0.39 -33.50 29.89
N ILE A 36 1.23 -33.02 30.81
CA ILE A 36 1.77 -31.66 30.78
C ILE A 36 2.61 -31.44 29.52
N ALA A 37 3.50 -32.38 29.18
CA ALA A 37 4.33 -32.29 27.98
C ALA A 37 3.48 -32.27 26.70
N TYR A 38 2.44 -33.09 26.62
CA TYR A 38 1.53 -33.12 25.48
C TYR A 38 0.73 -31.82 25.34
N ALA A 39 0.18 -31.31 26.44
CA ALA A 39 -0.54 -30.04 26.45
C ALA A 39 0.37 -28.88 26.04
N ALA A 40 1.61 -28.87 26.54
CA ALA A 40 2.60 -27.86 26.16
C ALA A 40 2.94 -27.95 24.67
N TYR A 41 3.21 -29.15 24.16
CA TYR A 41 3.48 -29.37 22.73
C TYR A 41 2.32 -28.85 21.86
N TYR A 42 1.07 -29.18 22.21
CA TYR A 42 -0.08 -28.78 21.41
C TYR A 42 -0.38 -27.28 21.46
N TYR A 43 -0.21 -26.63 22.62
CA TYR A 43 -0.57 -25.22 22.78
C TYR A 43 0.55 -24.25 22.36
N PHE A 44 1.82 -24.63 22.56
CA PHE A 44 2.95 -23.76 22.27
C PHE A 44 3.54 -23.93 20.86
N ILE A 45 3.08 -24.91 20.06
CA ILE A 45 3.46 -24.97 18.65
C ILE A 45 2.76 -23.83 17.91
N PRO A 46 3.51 -22.84 17.39
CA PRO A 46 2.92 -21.77 16.59
C PRO A 46 2.32 -22.39 15.34
N LYS A 47 1.06 -22.06 15.07
CA LYS A 47 0.42 -22.40 13.80
C LYS A 47 0.94 -21.42 12.77
N GLU A 48 1.39 -21.93 11.62
CA GLU A 48 1.86 -21.08 10.53
C GLU A 48 0.70 -20.22 10.02
N GLU A 49 0.78 -18.92 10.23
CA GLU A 49 -0.14 -17.97 9.61
C GLU A 49 0.26 -17.85 8.14
N THR A 50 -0.52 -18.45 7.25
CA THR A 50 -0.32 -18.28 5.81
C THR A 50 -0.63 -16.83 5.45
N PHE A 51 0.38 -16.09 5.00
CA PHE A 51 0.17 -14.73 4.49
C PHE A 51 -0.65 -14.81 3.20
N VAL A 52 -1.95 -14.50 3.30
CA VAL A 52 -2.82 -14.35 2.15
C VAL A 52 -2.84 -12.87 1.79
N LEU A 53 -2.34 -12.55 0.58
CA LEU A 53 -2.32 -11.19 0.07
C LEU A 53 -3.73 -10.79 -0.38
N ASP A 54 -4.54 -10.29 0.54
CA ASP A 54 -5.96 -9.95 0.32
C ASP A 54 -6.19 -8.49 -0.09
N PHE A 55 -5.13 -7.70 -0.30
CA PHE A 55 -5.25 -6.26 -0.54
C PHE A 55 -4.39 -5.84 -1.73
N TYR A 56 -5.08 -5.38 -2.79
CA TYR A 56 -4.46 -4.73 -3.94
C TYR A 56 -5.04 -3.32 -4.07
N THR A 57 -4.17 -2.32 -4.17
CA THR A 57 -4.58 -0.96 -4.50
C THR A 57 -4.73 -0.85 -6.01
N TYR A 58 -5.94 -0.52 -6.46
CA TYR A 58 -6.21 -0.21 -7.86
C TYR A 58 -6.86 1.16 -7.99
N ALA A 59 -6.76 1.73 -9.18
CA ALA A 59 -7.46 2.95 -9.56
C ALA A 59 -8.23 2.66 -10.85
N GLU A 60 -9.46 3.16 -10.93
CA GLU A 60 -10.24 3.14 -12.16
C GLU A 60 -9.70 4.20 -13.13
N VAL A 61 -9.53 3.84 -14.40
CA VAL A 61 -9.05 4.74 -15.45
C VAL A 61 -10.12 4.89 -16.51
N GLY A 62 -10.26 6.11 -17.02
CA GLY A 62 -11.23 6.46 -18.07
C GLY A 62 -10.58 7.26 -19.19
N THR A 63 -11.40 7.67 -20.16
CA THR A 63 -10.99 8.59 -21.22
C THR A 63 -11.70 9.91 -21.01
N GLU A 64 -10.93 10.99 -21.00
CA GLU A 64 -11.44 12.35 -20.90
C GLU A 64 -10.59 13.24 -21.82
N ASP A 65 -11.17 14.34 -22.26
CA ASP A 65 -10.45 15.31 -23.08
C ASP A 65 -9.48 16.11 -22.20
N PHE A 66 -8.24 16.30 -22.69
CA PHE A 66 -7.23 17.09 -21.99
C PHE A 66 -6.75 18.25 -22.87
N ILE A 67 -6.45 19.38 -22.22
CA ILE A 67 -5.81 20.52 -22.87
C ILE A 67 -4.32 20.43 -22.62
N GLU A 68 -3.57 20.15 -23.68
CA GLU A 68 -2.10 20.19 -23.64
C GLU A 68 -1.61 21.60 -24.01
N THR A 69 -0.78 22.19 -23.15
CA THR A 69 -0.21 23.52 -23.40
C THR A 69 1.31 23.42 -23.49
N LEU A 70 1.87 23.91 -24.60
CA LEU A 70 3.31 24.05 -24.79
C LEU A 70 3.71 25.52 -24.59
N SER A 71 4.59 25.78 -23.63
CA SER A 71 5.14 27.12 -23.42
C SER A 71 6.42 27.31 -24.22
N ALA A 72 6.44 28.33 -25.08
CA ALA A 72 7.61 28.74 -25.84
C ALA A 72 8.05 30.14 -25.45
N LYS A 73 9.36 30.39 -25.46
CA LYS A 73 9.96 31.70 -25.22
C LYS A 73 10.45 32.29 -26.53
N GLY A 74 10.28 33.59 -26.69
CA GLY A 74 10.77 34.35 -27.83
C GLY A 74 10.88 35.83 -27.48
N THR A 75 11.48 36.59 -28.40
CA THR A 75 11.62 38.04 -28.29
C THR A 75 10.64 38.72 -29.24
N ILE A 76 9.94 39.74 -28.76
CA ILE A 76 9.04 40.54 -29.60
C ILE A 76 9.91 41.45 -30.47
N ILE A 77 9.79 41.31 -31.79
CA ILE A 77 10.47 42.17 -32.77
C ILE A 77 9.44 43.06 -33.48
N PRO A 78 9.76 44.33 -33.76
CA PRO A 78 8.90 45.21 -34.53
C PRO A 78 8.72 44.67 -35.95
N ARG A 79 7.51 44.82 -36.51
CA ARG A 79 7.19 44.35 -37.87
C ARG A 79 8.03 45.06 -38.95
N ARG A 80 8.38 46.32 -38.70
CA ARG A 80 9.19 47.16 -39.58
C ARG A 80 10.01 48.13 -38.73
N VAL A 81 11.25 48.36 -39.13
CA VAL A 81 12.11 49.41 -38.61
C VAL A 81 12.58 50.19 -39.83
N ASP A 82 12.23 51.47 -39.88
CA ASP A 82 12.63 52.36 -40.96
C ASP A 82 13.60 53.40 -40.40
N GLU A 83 14.78 53.51 -41.02
CA GLU A 83 15.72 54.60 -40.73
C GLU A 83 15.28 55.84 -41.50
N ILE A 84 15.06 56.93 -40.79
CA ILE A 84 14.62 58.20 -41.38
C ILE A 84 15.83 59.11 -41.53
N ALA A 85 16.17 59.44 -42.77
CA ALA A 85 17.24 60.36 -43.11
C ALA A 85 16.77 61.36 -44.18
N SER A 86 17.34 62.56 -44.17
CA SER A 86 17.11 63.53 -45.23
C SER A 86 17.66 63.02 -46.56
N LYS A 87 16.87 63.13 -47.63
CA LYS A 87 17.30 62.76 -48.99
C LYS A 87 18.19 63.83 -49.65
N ILE A 88 18.24 65.02 -49.06
CA ILE A 88 18.99 66.18 -49.57
C ILE A 88 19.90 66.75 -48.47
N GLY A 89 20.99 67.41 -48.88
CA GLY A 89 21.87 68.12 -47.95
C GLY A 89 21.28 69.46 -47.49
N GLY A 90 21.45 69.80 -46.22
CA GLY A 90 20.96 71.05 -45.62
C GLY A 90 21.20 71.09 -44.11
N VAL A 91 20.71 72.15 -43.47
CA VAL A 91 20.69 72.30 -42.01
C VAL A 91 19.23 72.18 -41.55
N VAL A 92 18.99 71.37 -40.52
CA VAL A 92 17.66 71.22 -39.92
C VAL A 92 17.34 72.49 -39.11
N GLU A 93 16.25 73.16 -39.44
CA GLU A 93 15.80 74.37 -38.74
C GLU A 93 14.89 74.02 -37.54
N GLU A 94 13.96 73.07 -37.72
CA GLU A 94 12.99 72.69 -36.69
C GLU A 94 12.70 71.17 -36.73
N VAL A 95 12.22 70.61 -35.62
CA VAL A 95 11.75 69.22 -35.49
C VAL A 95 10.32 69.26 -34.99
N TYR A 96 9.37 68.71 -35.75
CA TYR A 96 7.93 68.85 -35.48
C TYR A 96 7.35 67.80 -34.53
N ILE A 97 8.13 66.79 -34.16
CA ILE A 97 7.70 65.66 -33.34
C ILE A 97 8.57 65.50 -32.10
N LYS A 98 8.07 64.78 -31.10
CA LYS A 98 8.82 64.40 -29.90
C LYS A 98 9.15 62.91 -29.91
N GLU A 99 10.20 62.55 -29.18
CA GLU A 99 10.57 61.14 -29.01
C GLU A 99 9.44 60.36 -28.31
N GLY A 100 9.08 59.22 -28.90
CA GLY A 100 7.99 58.37 -28.42
C GLY A 100 6.60 58.71 -28.97
N ASP A 101 6.47 59.70 -29.85
CA ASP A 101 5.19 60.04 -30.48
C ASP A 101 4.73 58.98 -31.49
N ASP A 102 3.44 58.64 -31.44
CA ASP A 102 2.76 57.85 -32.46
C ASP A 102 2.34 58.74 -33.65
N ILE A 103 2.90 58.47 -34.82
CA ILE A 103 2.68 59.27 -36.04
C ILE A 103 1.99 58.48 -37.14
N LYS A 104 1.34 59.20 -38.07
CA LYS A 104 0.73 58.61 -39.26
C LYS A 104 1.68 58.71 -40.44
N SER A 105 1.46 57.87 -41.45
CA SER A 105 2.20 57.99 -42.71
C SER A 105 1.96 59.36 -43.33
N GLY A 106 3.05 60.03 -43.73
CA GLY A 106 3.01 61.38 -44.29
C GLY A 106 3.10 62.51 -43.28
N THR A 107 3.17 62.23 -41.97
CA THR A 107 3.43 63.26 -40.96
C THR A 107 4.82 63.89 -41.19
N PRO A 108 4.93 65.22 -41.27
CA PRO A 108 6.23 65.91 -41.32
C PRO A 108 7.02 65.72 -40.03
N LEU A 109 8.34 65.52 -40.14
CA LEU A 109 9.21 65.23 -39.00
C LEU A 109 10.25 66.32 -38.76
N LEU A 110 10.80 66.87 -39.84
CA LEU A 110 11.88 67.86 -39.92
C LEU A 110 11.52 68.90 -40.99
#